data_AF-A0A2Z3RY72-F1
#
_entry.id   AF-A0A2Z3RY72-F1
#
_cell.length_a   1.000
_cell.length_b   1.000
_cell.length_c   1.000
_cell.angle_alpha   90.00
_cell.angle_beta   90.00
_cell.angle_gamma   90.00
#
_symmetry.space_group_name_H-M   'P 1'
#
loop_
_entity.id
_entity.type
_entity.pdbx_description
1 polymer ?
#
loop_
_entity_poly.entity_id
_entity_poly.type
_entity_poly.pdbx_seq_one_letter_code
_entity_poly.pdbx_strand_id
1 'polypeptide(L)'
;MDIFFGLLLFGGLVLIIWGFFAFLFAIGKALSGTASPVTRSTTNTTASDEIDGMNNGDYYNGPHGYSPMTGYPETQYGSGFDPDAEWNHEEHD
;
A
#
# COMPACT_ATOMS: atom_id res chain seq x y z
N MET A 1 -55.57 -12.40 5.10
CA MET A 1 -54.62 -13.04 4.16
C MET A 1 -53.76 -12.00 3.46
N ASP A 2 -54.30 -10.80 3.20
CA ASP A 2 -53.65 -9.73 2.43
C ASP A 2 -52.43 -9.09 3.13
N ILE A 3 -52.46 -9.00 4.47
CA ILE A 3 -51.32 -8.51 5.28
C ILE A 3 -50.10 -9.41 5.17
N PHE A 4 -50.30 -10.73 5.09
CA PHE A 4 -49.20 -11.69 4.92
C PHE A 4 -48.55 -11.55 3.54
N PHE A 5 -49.36 -11.39 2.49
CA PHE A 5 -48.84 -11.13 1.14
C PHE A 5 -48.13 -9.77 1.05
N GLY A 6 -48.65 -8.73 1.72
CA GLY A 6 -47.99 -7.43 1.80
C GLY A 6 -46.63 -7.48 2.50
N LEU A 7 -46.53 -8.18 3.65
CA LEU A 7 -45.28 -8.36 4.37
C LEU A 7 -44.27 -9.24 3.61
N LEU A 8 -44.75 -10.29 2.94
CA LEU A 8 -43.90 -11.17 2.12
C LEU A 8 -43.31 -10.42 0.92
N LEU A 9 -44.12 -9.60 0.23
CA LEU A 9 -43.67 -8.84 -0.94
C LEU A 9 -42.72 -7.71 -0.51
N PHE A 10 -43.06 -6.95 0.53
CA PHE A 10 -42.24 -5.84 1.01
C PHE A 10 -40.93 -6.33 1.64
N GLY A 11 -41.01 -7.35 2.51
CA GLY A 11 -39.84 -8.00 3.10
C GLY A 11 -38.95 -8.66 2.05
N GLY A 12 -39.56 -9.34 1.06
CA GLY A 12 -38.85 -9.94 -0.06
C GLY A 12 -38.11 -8.91 -0.91
N LEU A 13 -38.76 -7.80 -1.27
CA LEU A 13 -38.12 -6.72 -2.04
C LEU A 13 -36.96 -6.08 -1.28
N VAL A 14 -37.11 -5.84 0.02
CA VAL A 14 -36.02 -5.30 0.86
C VAL A 14 -34.83 -6.25 0.88
N LEU A 15 -35.06 -7.56 1.03
CA LEU A 15 -33.99 -8.57 1.01
C LEU A 15 -33.30 -8.69 -0.36
N ILE A 16 -34.05 -8.59 -1.45
CA ILE A 16 -33.50 -8.62 -2.82
C ILE A 16 -32.61 -7.40 -3.07
N ILE A 17 -33.08 -6.19 -2.73
CA ILE A 17 -32.32 -4.95 -2.92
C ILE A 17 -31.07 -4.95 -2.04
N TRP A 18 -31.21 -5.31 -0.77
CA TRP A 18 -30.09 -5.39 0.16
C TRP A 18 -29.05 -6.43 -0.27
N GLY A 19 -29.50 -7.62 -0.68
CA GLY A 19 -28.62 -8.68 -1.19
C GLY A 19 -27.88 -8.26 -2.46
N PHE A 20 -28.55 -7.57 -3.38
CA PHE A 20 -27.92 -7.04 -4.61
C PHE A 20 -26.83 -6.01 -4.30
N PHE A 21 -27.08 -5.06 -3.39
CA PHE A 21 -26.07 -4.09 -2.96
C PHE A 21 -24.91 -4.75 -2.19
N ALA A 22 -25.19 -5.70 -1.30
CA ALA A 22 -24.18 -6.45 -0.58
C ALA A 22 -23.30 -7.28 -1.54
N PHE A 23 -23.90 -7.85 -2.59
CA PHE A 23 -23.20 -8.60 -3.63
C PHE A 23 -22.28 -7.71 -4.48
N LEU A 24 -22.76 -6.54 -4.93
CA LEU A 24 -21.92 -5.57 -5.64
C LEU A 24 -20.75 -5.07 -4.77
N PHE A 25 -21.01 -4.81 -3.48
CA PHE A 25 -19.96 -4.42 -2.54
C PHE A 25 -18.96 -5.56 -2.28
N ALA A 26 -19.42 -6.81 -2.21
CA ALA A 26 -18.57 -7.99 -2.06
C ALA A 26 -17.67 -8.23 -3.28
N ILE A 27 -18.21 -8.07 -4.50
CA ILE A 27 -17.43 -8.10 -5.75
C ILE A 27 -16.41 -6.96 -5.77
N GLY A 28 -16.82 -5.76 -5.39
CA GLY A 28 -15.91 -4.62 -5.21
C GLY A 28 -14.79 -4.95 -4.23
N LYS A 29 -15.09 -5.50 -3.05
CA LYS A 29 -14.07 -5.95 -2.08
C LYS A 29 -13.17 -7.06 -2.63
N ALA A 30 -13.71 -8.02 -3.38
CA ALA A 30 -12.93 -9.09 -3.98
C ALA A 30 -11.97 -8.59 -5.07
N LEU A 31 -12.38 -7.59 -5.85
CA LEU A 31 -11.56 -6.94 -6.87
C LEU A 31 -10.58 -5.91 -6.27
N SER A 32 -10.95 -5.23 -5.18
CA SER A 32 -10.18 -4.15 -4.57
C SER A 32 -9.26 -4.60 -3.42
N GLY A 33 -9.24 -5.89 -3.06
CA GLY A 33 -8.64 -6.29 -1.78
C GLY A 33 -8.07 -7.70 -1.76
N THR A 34 -7.03 -7.95 -2.58
CA THR A 34 -5.97 -8.87 -2.19
C THR A 34 -4.65 -8.12 -2.10
N ALA A 35 -4.59 -7.12 -1.22
CA ALA A 35 -3.35 -6.93 -0.46
C ALA A 35 -3.37 -8.03 0.60
N SER A 36 -2.91 -9.23 0.21
CA SER A 36 -2.65 -10.28 1.18
C SER A 36 -1.78 -9.68 2.29
N PRO A 37 -2.11 -9.84 3.58
CA PRO A 37 -1.02 -9.94 4.54
C PRO A 37 -0.20 -11.13 4.04
N VAL A 38 1.02 -10.87 3.60
CA VAL A 38 1.96 -11.91 3.22
C VAL A 38 2.28 -12.67 4.50
N THR A 39 1.43 -13.63 4.88
CA THR A 39 1.86 -14.78 5.67
C THR A 39 2.72 -15.59 4.72
N ARG A 40 4.00 -15.21 4.65
CA ARG A 40 5.04 -16.01 4.03
C ARG A 40 5.11 -17.28 4.88
N SER A 41 4.43 -18.34 4.45
CA SER A 41 4.76 -19.69 4.91
C SER A 41 6.14 -19.98 4.37
N THR A 42 7.17 -19.70 5.17
CA THR A 42 8.56 -19.94 4.83
C THR A 42 8.78 -21.45 4.86
N THR A 43 8.62 -22.09 3.71
CA THR A 43 9.18 -23.40 3.45
C THR A 43 10.70 -23.24 3.53
N ASN A 44 11.30 -23.93 4.50
CA ASN A 44 12.73 -24.15 4.69
C ASN A 44 13.54 -24.07 3.39
N THR A 45 14.34 -23.02 3.23
CA THR A 45 15.61 -23.09 2.50
C THR A 45 16.51 -21.99 3.05
N THR A 46 17.53 -22.46 3.77
CA THR A 46 18.72 -21.76 4.22
C THR A 46 19.20 -20.68 3.25
N ALA A 47 19.05 -19.41 3.62
CA ALA A 47 19.94 -18.32 3.24
C ALA A 47 19.74 -17.17 4.24
N SER A 48 20.60 -17.16 5.26
CA SER A 48 21.15 -16.00 5.97
C SER A 48 20.41 -14.66 5.93
N ASP A 49 20.11 -14.14 7.13
CA ASP A 49 20.05 -12.70 7.43
C ASP A 49 18.76 -11.95 7.06
N GLU A 50 17.60 -12.62 7.16
CA GLU A 50 16.34 -11.89 7.22
C GLU A 50 16.20 -11.22 8.60
N ILE A 51 16.68 -9.98 8.78
CA ILE A 51 16.39 -9.19 10.00
C ILE A 51 14.88 -8.96 10.06
N ASP A 52 14.25 -9.50 11.11
CA ASP A 52 12.82 -9.43 11.35
C ASP A 52 12.35 -7.97 11.42
N GLY A 53 11.29 -7.65 10.67
CA GLY A 53 10.72 -6.31 10.58
C GLY A 53 11.25 -5.41 9.46
N MET A 54 12.23 -5.85 8.66
CA MET A 54 12.70 -5.09 7.49
C MET A 54 11.93 -5.47 6.21
N ASN A 55 11.42 -4.47 5.48
CA ASN A 55 10.80 -4.68 4.18
C ASN A 55 11.85 -4.64 3.05
N ASN A 56 11.48 -5.07 1.82
CA ASN A 56 12.40 -5.08 0.68
C ASN A 56 13.06 -3.71 0.41
N GLY A 57 12.34 -2.61 0.64
CA GLY A 57 12.91 -1.26 0.54
C GLY A 57 14.01 -1.03 1.58
N ASP A 58 13.83 -1.50 2.81
CA ASP A 58 14.82 -1.38 3.89
C ASP A 58 16.07 -2.23 3.60
N TYR A 59 15.94 -3.39 2.94
CA TYR A 59 17.09 -4.22 2.55
C TYR A 59 18.01 -3.52 1.54
N TYR A 60 17.43 -2.83 0.56
CA TYR A 60 18.20 -2.19 -0.51
C TYR A 60 18.61 -0.76 -0.18
N ASN A 61 17.89 -0.09 0.72
CA ASN A 61 18.05 1.33 0.96
C ASN A 61 18.31 1.69 2.43
N GLY A 62 18.16 0.75 3.37
CA GLY A 62 18.18 1.01 4.80
C GLY A 62 16.84 1.51 5.34
N PRO A 63 16.65 1.51 6.68
CA PRO A 63 15.38 1.84 7.33
C PRO A 63 14.93 3.30 7.16
N HIS A 64 15.83 4.19 6.72
CA HIS A 64 15.54 5.60 6.45
C HIS A 64 15.40 5.91 4.95
N GLY A 65 15.37 4.89 4.09
CA GLY A 65 15.37 5.05 2.64
C GLY A 65 16.75 5.38 2.07
N TYR A 66 16.81 5.56 0.75
CA TYR A 66 18.08 5.70 0.02
C TYR A 66 18.81 6.95 0.49
N SER A 67 19.88 6.77 1.26
CA SER A 67 20.84 7.83 1.53
C SER A 67 21.83 7.85 0.37
N PRO A 68 21.89 8.91 -0.43
CA PRO A 68 22.90 9.04 -1.48
C PRO A 68 24.31 9.03 -0.85
N MET A 69 24.94 7.86 -0.81
CA MET A 69 26.32 7.66 -0.36
C MET A 69 27.28 8.02 -1.49
N THR A 70 27.23 9.27 -1.97
CA THR A 70 28.33 9.75 -2.81
C THR A 70 29.43 10.32 -1.92
N GLY A 71 30.68 10.24 -2.38
CA GLY A 71 31.81 10.84 -1.68
C GLY A 71 31.81 12.38 -1.68
N TYR A 72 30.78 12.98 -2.29
CA TYR A 72 30.59 14.43 -2.42
C TYR A 72 29.17 14.77 -1.99
N PRO A 73 28.86 14.64 -0.68
CA PRO A 73 27.53 14.94 -0.13
C PRO A 73 27.07 16.37 -0.40
N GLU A 74 27.98 17.28 -0.71
CA GLU A 74 27.72 18.67 -1.09
C GLU A 74 27.29 18.84 -2.56
N THR A 75 27.39 17.80 -3.40
CA THR A 75 27.02 17.89 -4.84
C THR A 75 25.58 17.47 -5.09
N GLN A 76 24.99 17.94 -6.20
CA GLN A 76 23.63 17.58 -6.64
C GLN A 76 23.35 16.06 -6.68
N TYR A 77 24.39 15.25 -6.89
CA TYR A 77 24.27 13.80 -6.95
C TYR A 77 24.37 13.12 -5.57
N GLY A 78 24.85 13.85 -4.56
CA GLY A 78 25.18 13.38 -3.21
C GLY A 78 24.31 13.92 -2.09
N SER A 79 23.96 15.21 -2.12
CA SER A 79 22.88 15.74 -1.29
C SER A 79 21.57 15.38 -1.99
N GLY A 80 20.58 14.85 -1.28
CA GLY A 80 19.21 14.84 -1.82
C GLY A 80 18.90 16.22 -2.40
N PHE A 81 18.27 16.25 -3.58
CA PHE A 81 18.11 17.47 -4.38
C PHE A 81 17.68 18.67 -3.51
N ASP A 82 18.59 19.63 -3.35
CA ASP A 82 18.39 20.85 -2.57
C ASP A 82 18.51 22.04 -3.54
N PRO A 83 17.38 22.69 -3.87
CA PRO A 83 17.38 23.83 -4.79
C PRO A 83 18.07 25.07 -4.20
N ASP A 84 18.25 25.13 -2.88
CA ASP A 84 18.85 26.26 -2.16
C ASP A 84 20.33 26.01 -1.82
N ALA A 85 20.92 24.92 -2.34
CA ALA A 85 22.29 24.55 -2.04
C ALA A 85 23.31 25.61 -2.53
N GLU A 86 24.37 25.82 -1.75
CA GLU A 86 25.38 26.86 -1.97
C GLU A 86 26.04 26.78 -3.37
N TRP A 87 26.24 25.57 -3.89
CA TRP A 87 26.77 25.34 -5.25
C TRP A 87 25.79 25.76 -6.36
N ASN A 88 24.49 25.86 -6.08
CA ASN A 88 23.46 26.28 -7.03
C ASN A 88 23.32 27.81 -7.10
N HIS A 89 23.96 28.53 -6.18
CA HIS A 89 23.97 29.98 -6.10
C HIS A 89 25.37 30.52 -6.40
N GLU A 90 25.90 30.19 -7.59
CA GLU A 90 27.07 30.91 -8.10
C GLU A 90 26.64 32.35 -8.46
N GLU A 91 27.06 33.30 -7.62
CA GLU A 91 26.90 34.74 -7.80
C GLU A 91 27.35 35.18 -9.21
N HIS A 92 26.40 35.72 -9.96
CA HIS A 92 26.61 36.28 -11.28
C HIS A 92 26.95 37.77 -11.11
N ASP A 93 28.22 38.06 -10.83
CA ASP A 93 28.80 39.42 -10.85
C ASP A 93 28.98 39.96 -12.29
#